data_AF-A0A1G2FF69-F1
#
_entry.id   AF-A0A1G2FF69-F1
#
_cell.length_a   1.000
_cell.length_b   1.000
_cell.length_c   1.000
_cell.angle_alpha   90.00
_cell.angle_beta   90.00
_cell.angle_gamma   90.00
#
_symmetry.space_group_name_H-M   'P 1'
#
loop_
_entity.id
_entity.type
_entity.pdbx_description
1 polymer ?
#
loop_
_entity_poly.entity_id
_entity_poly.type
_entity_poly.pdbx_seq_one_letter_code
_entity_poly.pdbx_strand_id
1 'polypeptide(L)'
;MFKVSPSAIGYLSECPRCLWLFANEEVKRPRGIYPSLPDGMDNIFKAYFDEYRKKGELPLEIAGKIDGRLFDDMEKLNIWRNIDFGRGGLRAEFPEYDILLAGAIDELLVAPDKKYIIFDFKTRGYPTKEDTHEHYQHQLDLYTLLLEKNGFEPAPNGYLLFFWPERYKERIVNFKTELVEMAVNPSRGREILQQVQEIIKGEKPAVHSQCEYCRYREFYGSN
;
A
#
# COMPACT_ATOMS: atom_id res chain seq x y z
N MET A 1 12.62 -15.11 -9.96
CA MET A 1 11.95 -13.85 -9.59
C MET A 1 10.89 -14.04 -8.52
N PHE A 2 11.20 -13.52 -7.34
CA PHE A 2 10.32 -13.45 -6.19
C PHE A 2 9.18 -12.44 -6.44
N LYS A 3 7.93 -12.88 -6.33
CA LYS A 3 6.74 -12.04 -6.58
C LYS A 3 6.18 -11.54 -5.25
N VAL A 4 6.08 -10.22 -5.09
CA VAL A 4 5.64 -9.62 -3.83
C VAL A 4 4.90 -8.30 -4.07
N SER A 5 4.02 -7.91 -3.13
CA SER A 5 3.34 -6.61 -3.17
C SER A 5 3.94 -5.62 -2.17
N PRO A 6 3.73 -4.30 -2.35
CA PRO A 6 4.16 -3.30 -1.38
C PRO A 6 3.68 -3.58 0.05
N SER A 7 2.40 -3.90 0.21
CA SER A 7 1.83 -4.26 1.53
C SER A 7 2.45 -5.54 2.09
N ALA A 8 2.81 -6.51 1.23
CA ALA A 8 3.43 -7.75 1.69
C ALA A 8 4.86 -7.56 2.16
N ILE A 9 5.63 -6.69 1.51
CA ILE A 9 6.95 -6.29 1.99
C ILE A 9 6.82 -5.69 3.39
N GLY A 10 5.88 -4.76 3.60
CA GLY A 10 5.65 -4.13 4.90
C GLY A 10 5.60 -5.10 6.08
N TYR A 11 4.65 -6.04 6.04
CA TYR A 11 4.50 -6.97 7.17
C TYR A 11 5.59 -8.06 7.17
N LEU A 12 6.08 -8.53 6.01
CA LEU A 12 7.11 -9.57 5.98
C LEU A 12 8.44 -9.06 6.54
N SER A 13 8.79 -7.80 6.26
CA SER A 13 10.01 -7.15 6.73
C SER A 13 10.05 -6.92 8.25
N GLU A 14 8.91 -7.01 8.96
CA GLU A 14 8.90 -7.05 10.43
C GLU A 14 9.66 -8.26 11.00
N CYS A 15 9.86 -9.32 10.21
CA CYS A 15 10.61 -10.50 10.61
C CYS A 15 11.38 -11.10 9.43
N PRO A 16 12.72 -10.94 9.37
CA PRO A 16 13.56 -11.47 8.30
C PRO A 16 13.40 -12.97 8.08
N ARG A 17 13.22 -13.76 9.15
CA ARG A 17 12.98 -15.20 9.04
C ARG A 17 11.66 -15.48 8.30
N CYS A 18 10.59 -14.78 8.62
CA CYS A 18 9.31 -14.94 7.91
C CYS A 18 9.42 -14.57 6.44
N LEU A 19 10.14 -13.49 6.10
CA LEU A 19 10.39 -13.12 4.72
C LEU A 19 11.18 -14.20 3.98
N TRP A 20 12.28 -14.68 4.55
CA TRP A 20 13.11 -15.75 3.99
C TRP A 20 12.29 -17.02 3.75
N LEU A 21 11.49 -17.44 4.74
CA LEU A 21 10.63 -18.63 4.67
C LEU A 21 9.56 -18.50 3.59
N PHE A 22 8.95 -17.33 3.46
CA PHE A 22 7.94 -17.04 2.44
C PHE A 22 8.55 -17.14 1.04
N ALA A 23 9.77 -16.64 0.84
CA ALA A 23 10.43 -16.63 -0.45
C ALA A 23 11.06 -17.98 -0.84
N ASN A 24 11.68 -18.69 0.11
CA ASN A 24 12.49 -19.88 -0.17
C ASN A 24 11.79 -21.22 0.13
N GLU A 25 10.84 -21.25 1.07
CA GLU A 25 10.14 -22.48 1.48
C GLU A 25 8.63 -22.40 1.24
N GLU A 26 8.14 -21.31 0.62
CA GLU A 26 6.71 -21.00 0.43
C GLU A 26 5.89 -21.02 1.73
N VAL A 27 6.54 -20.92 2.90
CA VAL A 27 5.86 -20.95 4.20
C VAL A 27 5.34 -19.56 4.54
N LYS A 28 4.03 -19.40 4.41
CA LYS A 28 3.33 -18.14 4.68
C LYS A 28 3.02 -17.98 6.17
N ARG A 29 2.99 -16.73 6.65
CA ARG A 29 2.32 -16.43 7.93
C ARG A 29 0.85 -16.86 7.80
N PRO A 30 0.27 -17.59 8.77
CA PRO A 30 -1.17 -17.87 8.79
C PRO A 30 -1.97 -16.58 8.62
N ARG A 31 -2.97 -16.60 7.72
CA ARG A 31 -3.85 -15.45 7.54
C ARG A 31 -4.71 -15.29 8.80
N GLY A 32 -4.65 -14.11 9.42
CA GLY A 32 -5.57 -13.72 10.48
C GLY A 32 -6.97 -13.40 9.91
N ILE A 33 -7.94 -13.22 10.81
CA ILE A 33 -9.26 -12.70 10.45
C ILE A 33 -9.08 -11.23 10.08
N TYR A 34 -9.36 -10.88 8.83
CA TYR A 34 -9.39 -9.50 8.39
C TYR A 34 -10.85 -9.00 8.36
N PRO A 35 -11.16 -7.85 8.97
CA PRO A 35 -12.53 -7.33 8.98
C PRO A 35 -12.95 -6.90 7.57
N SER A 36 -14.12 -7.32 7.11
CA SER A 36 -14.61 -6.97 5.76
C SER A 36 -15.00 -5.50 5.59
N LEU A 37 -15.19 -4.77 6.70
CA LEU A 37 -15.64 -3.38 6.66
C LEU A 37 -14.63 -2.44 5.98
N PRO A 38 -13.33 -2.41 6.34
CA PRO A 38 -12.32 -1.65 5.61
C PRO A 38 -12.31 -1.90 4.09
N ASP A 39 -12.37 -3.16 3.65
CA ASP A 39 -12.38 -3.49 2.21
C ASP A 39 -13.67 -3.01 1.54
N GLY A 40 -14.81 -3.10 2.23
CA GLY A 40 -16.07 -2.56 1.74
C GLY A 40 -16.04 -1.03 1.60
N MET A 41 -15.47 -0.34 2.59
CA MET A 41 -15.33 1.12 2.60
C MET A 41 -14.40 1.61 1.49
N ASP A 42 -13.27 0.92 1.27
CA ASP A 42 -12.34 1.24 0.18
C ASP A 42 -13.02 1.26 -1.20
N ASN A 43 -13.85 0.25 -1.51
CA ASN A 43 -14.63 0.22 -2.74
C ASN A 43 -15.64 1.37 -2.83
N ILE A 44 -16.27 1.74 -1.71
CA ILE A 44 -17.20 2.88 -1.65
C ILE A 44 -16.45 4.19 -1.92
N PHE A 45 -15.26 4.38 -1.34
CA PHE A 45 -14.45 5.58 -1.55
C PHE A 45 -13.96 5.70 -2.99
N LYS A 46 -13.52 4.61 -3.61
CA LYS A 46 -13.15 4.57 -5.04
C LYS A 46 -14.31 5.02 -5.92
N ALA A 47 -15.50 4.47 -5.71
CA ALA A 47 -16.69 4.85 -6.47
C ALA A 47 -17.06 6.33 -6.25
N TYR A 48 -16.97 6.82 -5.01
CA TYR A 48 -17.20 8.22 -4.68
C TYR A 48 -16.21 9.16 -5.39
N PHE A 49 -14.91 8.85 -5.39
CA PHE A 49 -13.91 9.62 -6.13
C PHE A 49 -14.17 9.57 -7.65
N ASP A 50 -14.63 8.44 -8.18
CA ASP A 50 -15.02 8.31 -9.59
C ASP A 50 -16.18 9.24 -9.99
N GLU A 51 -17.12 9.51 -9.09
CA GLU A 51 -18.21 10.47 -9.33
C GLU A 51 -17.70 11.90 -9.47
N TYR A 52 -16.71 12.30 -8.66
CA TYR A 52 -16.07 13.61 -8.77
C TYR A 52 -15.19 13.71 -10.02
N ARG A 53 -14.46 12.64 -10.36
CA ARG A 53 -13.64 12.59 -11.58
C ARG A 53 -14.47 12.87 -12.83
N LYS A 54 -15.68 12.31 -12.93
CA LYS A 54 -16.59 12.55 -14.07
C LYS A 54 -17.01 14.01 -14.22
N LYS A 55 -17.00 14.77 -13.13
CA LYS A 55 -17.32 16.21 -13.11
C LYS A 55 -16.10 17.10 -13.33
N GLY A 56 -14.89 16.52 -13.32
CA GLY A 56 -13.64 17.30 -13.30
C GLY A 56 -13.40 18.01 -11.97
N GLU A 57 -13.96 17.50 -10.88
CA GLU A 57 -13.89 18.09 -9.54
C GLU A 57 -13.04 17.22 -8.60
N LEU A 58 -12.63 17.79 -7.47
CA LEU A 58 -12.02 17.06 -6.36
C LEU A 58 -13.07 16.82 -5.26
N PRO A 59 -13.05 15.65 -4.59
CA PRO A 59 -13.87 15.39 -3.41
C PRO A 59 -13.67 16.43 -2.30
N LEU A 60 -14.71 16.71 -1.52
CA LEU A 60 -14.71 17.73 -0.46
C LEU A 60 -13.61 17.54 0.57
N GLU A 61 -13.20 16.30 0.80
CA GLU A 61 -12.13 15.91 1.72
C GLU A 61 -10.78 16.52 1.33
N ILE A 62 -10.55 16.77 0.03
CA ILE A 62 -9.26 17.19 -0.53
C ILE A 62 -9.34 18.47 -1.38
N ALA A 63 -10.54 18.91 -1.75
CA ALA A 63 -10.75 20.15 -2.48
C ALA A 63 -10.18 21.35 -1.72
N GLY A 64 -9.35 22.15 -2.41
CA GLY A 64 -8.65 23.30 -1.82
C GLY A 64 -7.48 22.94 -0.88
N LYS A 65 -7.20 21.64 -0.67
CA LYS A 65 -6.05 21.16 0.12
C LYS A 65 -4.93 20.59 -0.75
N ILE A 66 -5.29 20.05 -1.93
CA ILE A 66 -4.34 19.54 -2.92
C ILE A 66 -4.49 20.36 -4.19
N ASP A 67 -3.37 20.84 -4.72
CA ASP A 67 -3.32 21.44 -6.05
C ASP A 67 -3.07 20.35 -7.10
N GLY A 68 -4.08 20.05 -7.91
CA GLY A 68 -4.06 18.98 -8.89
C GLY A 68 -5.44 18.52 -9.31
N ARG A 69 -5.48 17.41 -10.05
CA ARG A 69 -6.71 16.77 -10.53
C ARG A 69 -6.65 15.26 -10.36
N LEU A 70 -7.81 14.60 -10.33
CA LEU A 70 -7.88 13.14 -10.41
C LEU A 70 -7.33 12.67 -11.76
N PHE A 71 -6.57 11.57 -11.75
CA PHE A 71 -6.04 10.95 -12.97
C PHE A 71 -7.19 10.53 -13.91
N ASP A 72 -7.08 10.85 -15.20
CA ASP A 72 -8.18 10.83 -16.17
C ASP A 72 -8.32 9.51 -16.93
N ASP A 73 -7.23 8.76 -17.12
CA ASP A 73 -7.24 7.48 -17.80
C ASP A 73 -7.83 6.36 -16.92
N MET A 74 -9.17 6.26 -16.97
CA MET A 74 -9.92 5.25 -16.22
C MET A 74 -9.63 3.82 -16.65
N GLU A 75 -9.26 3.56 -17.90
CA GLU A 75 -8.89 2.21 -18.34
C GLU A 75 -7.64 1.74 -17.59
N LYS A 76 -6.62 2.58 -17.57
CA LYS A 76 -5.38 2.31 -16.85
C LYS A 76 -5.59 2.26 -15.34
N LEU A 77 -6.35 3.21 -14.77
CA LEU A 77 -6.64 3.23 -13.33
C LEU A 77 -7.41 1.97 -12.89
N ASN A 78 -8.37 1.50 -13.68
CA ASN A 78 -9.12 0.28 -13.38
C ASN A 78 -8.22 -0.97 -13.41
N ILE A 79 -7.25 -1.03 -14.33
CA ILE A 79 -6.24 -2.10 -14.32
C ILE A 79 -5.38 -2.00 -13.06
N TRP A 80 -4.92 -0.79 -12.71
CA TRP A 80 -4.05 -0.58 -11.54
C TRP A 80 -4.73 -0.81 -10.20
N ARG A 81 -6.05 -0.63 -10.11
CA ARG A 81 -6.85 -0.93 -8.89
C ARG A 81 -7.09 -2.41 -8.66
N ASN A 82 -6.94 -3.27 -9.68
CA ASN A 82 -7.35 -4.66 -9.63
C ASN A 82 -6.19 -5.62 -9.88
N ILE A 83 -5.81 -6.43 -8.90
CA ILE A 83 -4.81 -7.49 -9.07
C ILE A 83 -5.49 -8.73 -9.70
N ASP A 84 -5.77 -8.68 -11.01
CA ASP A 84 -6.44 -9.77 -11.76
C ASP A 84 -5.53 -11.00 -11.94
N PHE A 85 -5.45 -11.91 -10.97
CA PHE A 85 -4.63 -13.14 -11.04
C PHE A 85 -3.17 -12.90 -11.50
N GLY A 86 -2.59 -11.74 -11.17
CA GLY A 86 -1.24 -11.34 -11.59
C GLY A 86 -1.15 -10.65 -12.98
N ARG A 87 -2.29 -10.42 -13.65
CA ARG A 87 -2.41 -9.71 -14.93
C ARG A 87 -2.85 -8.25 -14.81
N GLY A 88 -3.38 -7.84 -13.66
CA GLY A 88 -3.65 -6.44 -13.34
C GLY A 88 -2.68 -5.86 -12.30
N GLY A 89 -3.05 -4.73 -11.73
CA GLY A 89 -2.24 -3.96 -10.79
C GLY A 89 -1.17 -3.11 -11.47
N LEU A 90 -0.62 -2.18 -10.70
CA LEU A 90 0.60 -1.48 -11.06
C LEU A 90 1.79 -2.40 -10.72
N ARG A 91 2.65 -2.67 -11.69
CA ARG A 91 3.67 -3.71 -11.58
C ARG A 91 4.94 -3.36 -12.34
N ALA A 92 6.06 -3.89 -11.87
CA ALA A 92 7.32 -3.84 -12.59
C ALA A 92 8.27 -4.96 -12.15
N GLU A 93 9.16 -5.34 -13.07
CA GLU A 93 10.27 -6.23 -12.78
C GLU A 93 11.52 -5.43 -12.42
N PHE A 94 12.24 -5.91 -11.41
CA PHE A 94 13.54 -5.44 -10.98
C PHE A 94 14.53 -6.62 -11.03
N PRO A 95 15.06 -6.95 -12.23
CA PRO A 95 15.98 -8.07 -12.42
C PRO A 95 17.22 -7.98 -11.52
N GLU A 96 17.69 -6.77 -11.21
CA GLU A 96 18.80 -6.51 -10.28
C GLU A 96 18.53 -7.07 -8.88
N TYR A 97 17.27 -7.11 -8.47
CA TYR A 97 16.84 -7.65 -7.17
C TYR A 97 16.33 -9.09 -7.27
N ASP A 98 16.10 -9.62 -8.48
CA ASP A 98 15.27 -10.80 -8.76
C ASP A 98 13.85 -10.68 -8.14
N ILE A 99 13.25 -9.48 -8.23
CA ILE A 99 11.94 -9.18 -7.67
C ILE A 99 10.97 -8.68 -8.76
N LEU A 100 9.75 -9.24 -8.76
CA LEU A 100 8.59 -8.67 -9.43
C LEU A 100 7.70 -8.04 -8.36
N LEU A 101 7.62 -6.71 -8.39
CA LEU A 101 6.79 -5.95 -7.48
C LEU A 101 5.45 -5.65 -8.16
N ALA A 102 4.35 -6.01 -7.54
CA ALA A 102 3.00 -5.73 -8.06
C ALA A 102 2.01 -5.45 -6.94
N GLY A 103 1.22 -4.40 -7.08
CA GLY A 103 0.20 -4.00 -6.11
C GLY A 103 -0.97 -3.27 -6.76
N ALA A 104 -2.03 -3.08 -5.97
CA ALA A 104 -3.16 -2.25 -6.35
C ALA A 104 -3.07 -0.92 -5.62
N ILE A 105 -3.16 0.17 -6.37
CA ILE A 105 -3.29 1.52 -5.80
C ILE A 105 -4.78 1.84 -5.59
N ASP A 106 -5.08 2.72 -4.64
CA ASP A 106 -6.45 3.16 -4.44
C ASP A 106 -6.82 4.30 -5.38
N GLU A 107 -5.95 5.31 -5.50
CA GLU A 107 -6.19 6.50 -6.30
C GLU A 107 -4.87 7.11 -6.82
N LEU A 108 -4.97 7.90 -7.87
CA LEU A 108 -3.86 8.65 -8.45
C LEU A 108 -4.30 10.07 -8.79
N LEU A 109 -3.52 11.05 -8.36
CA LEU A 109 -3.70 12.45 -8.77
C LEU A 109 -2.57 12.89 -9.70
N VAL A 110 -2.84 13.96 -10.44
CA VAL A 110 -1.87 14.63 -11.31
C VAL A 110 -1.74 16.07 -10.87
N ALA A 111 -0.53 16.46 -10.48
CA ALA A 111 -0.17 17.83 -10.12
C ALA A 111 -0.17 18.75 -11.37
N PRO A 112 -0.20 20.09 -11.19
CA PRO A 112 -0.11 21.03 -12.32
C PRO A 112 1.16 20.89 -13.15
N ASP A 113 2.28 20.48 -12.54
CA ASP A 113 3.54 20.18 -13.23
C ASP A 113 3.56 18.81 -13.92
N LYS A 114 2.40 18.14 -14.00
CA LYS A 114 2.16 16.83 -14.62
C LYS A 114 2.80 15.64 -13.91
N LYS A 115 3.26 15.81 -12.68
CA LYS A 115 3.73 14.69 -11.85
C LYS A 115 2.57 13.94 -11.21
N TYR A 116 2.82 12.65 -10.94
CA TYR A 116 1.82 11.72 -10.45
C TYR A 116 1.94 11.51 -8.95
N ILE A 117 0.83 11.64 -8.24
CA ILE A 117 0.76 11.60 -6.77
C ILE A 117 0.01 10.33 -6.36
N ILE A 118 0.70 9.43 -5.64
CA ILE A 118 0.06 8.28 -5.00
C ILE A 118 -0.89 8.75 -3.91
N PHE A 119 -2.12 8.23 -3.92
CA PHE A 119 -3.14 8.55 -2.95
C PHE A 119 -3.81 7.27 -2.45
N ASP A 120 -3.87 7.09 -1.13
CA ASP A 120 -4.31 5.84 -0.51
C ASP A 120 -5.33 6.07 0.62
N PHE A 121 -6.36 5.24 0.68
CA PHE A 121 -7.45 5.37 1.66
C PHE A 121 -7.17 4.51 2.89
N LYS A 122 -7.27 5.10 4.09
CA LYS A 122 -7.04 4.38 5.35
C LYS A 122 -8.27 4.41 6.24
N THR A 123 -8.97 3.27 6.33
CA THR A 123 -10.10 3.11 7.27
C THR A 123 -9.60 2.67 8.64
N ARG A 124 -10.00 3.40 9.69
CA ARG A 124 -9.65 3.09 11.09
C ARG A 124 -10.88 3.13 12.00
N GLY A 125 -10.78 2.45 13.13
CA GLY A 125 -11.82 2.49 14.17
C GLY A 125 -11.75 3.73 15.07
N TYR A 126 -10.70 4.54 14.97
CA TYR A 126 -10.43 5.69 15.84
C TYR A 126 -9.48 6.69 15.15
N PRO A 127 -9.39 7.94 15.64
CA PRO A 127 -8.50 8.98 15.09
C PRO A 127 -7.03 8.54 15.05
N THR A 128 -6.25 9.14 14.15
CA THR A 128 -4.81 8.93 14.07
C THR A 128 -4.13 9.34 15.38
N LYS A 129 -3.00 8.70 15.68
CA LYS A 129 -1.98 9.19 16.61
C LYS A 129 -0.87 9.83 15.78
N GLU A 130 -0.06 10.72 16.37
CA GLU A 130 0.97 11.50 15.68
C GLU A 130 1.74 10.68 14.63
N ASP A 131 2.27 9.50 14.96
CA ASP A 131 3.14 8.72 14.04
C ASP A 131 2.43 7.59 13.28
N THR A 132 1.09 7.54 13.30
CA THR A 132 0.33 6.43 12.67
C THR A 132 0.63 6.30 11.17
N HIS A 133 0.92 7.43 10.52
CA HIS A 133 1.16 7.50 9.09
C HIS A 133 2.51 6.89 8.68
N GLU A 134 3.50 6.87 9.57
CA GLU A 134 4.86 6.35 9.29
C GLU A 134 4.84 4.85 8.94
N HIS A 135 3.89 4.10 9.48
CA HIS A 135 3.70 2.68 9.15
C HIS A 135 3.42 2.42 7.66
N TYR A 136 2.95 3.43 6.92
CA TYR A 136 2.62 3.34 5.50
C TYR A 136 3.73 3.90 4.58
N GLN A 137 4.83 4.44 5.14
CA GLN A 137 5.91 5.05 4.36
C GLN A 137 6.48 4.09 3.31
N HIS A 138 6.79 2.85 3.71
CA HIS A 138 7.33 1.83 2.81
C HIS A 138 6.40 1.57 1.61
N GLN A 139 5.08 1.55 1.85
CA GLN A 139 4.09 1.26 0.83
C GLN A 139 4.03 2.39 -0.18
N LEU A 140 4.01 3.65 0.28
CA LEU A 140 4.04 4.81 -0.58
C LEU A 140 5.32 4.88 -1.41
N ASP A 141 6.49 4.68 -0.80
CA ASP A 141 7.78 4.69 -1.52
C ASP A 141 7.85 3.61 -2.61
N LEU A 142 7.33 2.41 -2.34
CA LEU A 142 7.29 1.31 -3.30
C LEU A 142 6.31 1.59 -4.45
N TYR A 143 5.15 2.20 -4.18
CA TYR A 143 4.24 2.61 -5.26
C TYR A 143 4.80 3.77 -6.10
N THR A 144 5.47 4.73 -5.46
CA THR A 144 6.19 5.81 -6.15
C THR A 144 7.30 5.25 -7.05
N LEU A 145 8.06 4.26 -6.57
CA LEU A 145 9.04 3.54 -7.40
C LEU A 145 8.37 2.78 -8.57
N LEU A 146 7.21 2.17 -8.34
CA LEU A 146 6.46 1.50 -9.40
C LEU A 146 5.99 2.48 -10.49
N LEU A 147 5.53 3.68 -10.12
CA LEU A 147 5.17 4.72 -11.09
C LEU A 147 6.38 5.10 -11.96
N GLU A 148 7.51 5.41 -11.32
CA GLU A 148 8.76 5.77 -12.01
C GLU A 148 9.16 4.68 -13.01
N LYS A 149 9.13 3.41 -12.57
CA LYS A 149 9.50 2.26 -13.41
C LYS A 149 8.51 2.02 -14.57
N ASN A 150 7.28 2.50 -14.46
CA ASN A 150 6.26 2.46 -15.51
C ASN A 150 6.26 3.71 -16.41
N GLY A 151 7.25 4.61 -16.27
CA GLY A 151 7.40 5.80 -17.10
C GLY A 151 6.52 6.99 -16.67
N PHE A 152 5.99 6.96 -15.45
CA PHE A 152 5.23 8.06 -14.86
C PHE A 152 6.13 8.81 -13.86
N GLU A 153 6.37 10.10 -14.09
CA GLU A 153 7.20 10.91 -13.19
C GLU A 153 6.46 11.16 -11.87
N PRO A 154 6.93 10.61 -10.73
CA PRO A 154 6.24 10.78 -9.47
C PRO A 154 6.46 12.18 -8.89
N ALA A 155 5.45 12.68 -8.17
CA ALA A 155 5.60 13.84 -7.31
C ALA A 155 6.49 13.51 -6.09
N PRO A 156 7.11 14.52 -5.45
CA PRO A 156 7.93 14.29 -4.26
C PRO A 156 7.10 13.92 -3.01
N ASN A 157 5.77 13.95 -3.12
CA ASN A 157 4.82 13.69 -2.07
C ASN A 157 3.71 12.72 -2.53
N GLY A 158 3.20 11.96 -1.57
CA GLY A 158 1.97 11.17 -1.68
C GLY A 158 1.04 11.51 -0.52
N TYR A 159 -0.20 11.01 -0.57
CA TYR A 159 -1.20 11.31 0.46
C TYR A 159 -1.86 10.05 1.00
N LEU A 160 -2.16 10.11 2.30
CA LEU A 160 -3.03 9.19 3.00
C LEU A 160 -4.29 9.95 3.41
N LEU A 161 -5.47 9.43 3.06
CA LEU A 161 -6.73 9.96 3.55
C LEU A 161 -7.33 8.99 4.56
N PHE A 162 -7.25 9.36 5.83
CA PHE A 162 -7.79 8.58 6.94
C PHE A 162 -9.27 8.83 7.11
N PHE A 163 -10.02 7.78 7.40
CA PHE A 163 -11.45 7.81 7.73
C PHE A 163 -11.68 7.04 9.04
N TRP A 164 -12.48 7.61 9.95
CA TRP A 164 -12.96 6.89 11.13
C TRP A 164 -14.37 7.33 11.52
N PRO A 165 -15.18 6.43 12.12
CA PRO A 165 -16.53 6.78 12.55
C PRO A 165 -16.48 7.76 13.73
N GLU A 166 -17.33 8.78 13.69
CA GLU A 166 -17.55 9.72 14.80
C GLU A 166 -18.89 9.47 15.50
N ARG A 167 -19.97 9.27 14.72
CA ARG A 167 -21.33 9.15 15.26
C ARG A 167 -22.15 8.16 14.45
N TYR A 168 -23.03 7.43 15.13
CA TYR A 168 -24.08 6.63 14.51
C TYR A 168 -25.45 7.12 14.97
N LYS A 169 -26.35 7.39 14.01
CA LYS A 169 -27.76 7.71 14.29
C LYS A 169 -28.62 7.26 13.11
N GLU A 170 -29.74 6.60 13.38
CA GLU A 170 -30.77 6.26 12.36
C GLU A 170 -30.18 5.57 11.11
N ARG A 171 -29.30 4.58 11.32
CA ARG A 171 -28.60 3.83 10.24
C ARG A 171 -27.59 4.64 9.42
N ILE A 172 -27.30 5.87 9.82
CA ILE A 172 -26.26 6.72 9.21
C ILE A 172 -25.04 6.71 10.12
N VAL A 173 -23.86 6.45 9.55
CA VAL A 173 -22.57 6.63 10.20
C VAL A 173 -21.94 7.91 9.66
N ASN A 174 -21.64 8.86 10.53
CA ASN A 174 -20.85 10.04 10.20
C ASN A 174 -19.37 9.67 10.36
N PHE A 175 -18.59 9.87 9.30
CA PHE A 175 -17.15 9.72 9.34
C PHE A 175 -16.47 11.08 9.46
N LYS A 176 -15.35 11.08 10.18
CA LYS A 176 -14.35 12.15 10.13
C LYS A 176 -13.21 11.74 9.23
N THR A 177 -12.54 12.74 8.67
CA THR A 177 -11.40 12.54 7.77
C THR A 177 -10.19 13.37 8.16
N GLU A 178 -9.02 12.86 7.81
CA GLU A 178 -7.75 13.55 7.95
C GLU A 178 -6.87 13.23 6.76
N LEU A 179 -6.42 14.28 6.08
CA LEU A 179 -5.48 14.19 4.97
C LEU A 179 -4.08 14.36 5.52
N VAL A 180 -3.22 13.38 5.30
CA VAL A 180 -1.80 13.43 5.67
C VAL A 180 -0.96 13.41 4.42
N GLU A 181 -0.08 14.40 4.29
CA GLU A 181 0.94 14.46 3.25
C GLU A 181 2.20 13.72 3.71
N MET A 182 2.76 12.93 2.81
CA MET A 182 3.94 12.10 3.06
C MET A 182 4.99 12.38 2.01
N ALA A 183 6.22 12.71 2.42
CA ALA A 183 7.34 12.78 1.47
C ALA A 183 7.62 11.37 0.93
N VAL A 184 7.71 11.21 -0.39
CA VAL A 184 7.97 9.92 -1.06
C VAL A 184 9.26 9.98 -1.88
N ASN A 185 9.97 8.85 -1.98
CA ASN A 185 11.22 8.79 -2.70
C ASN A 185 11.44 7.39 -3.33
N PRO A 186 11.50 7.28 -4.67
CA PRO A 186 11.83 6.03 -5.36
C PRO A 186 13.12 5.37 -4.87
N SER A 187 14.12 6.15 -4.46
CA SER A 187 15.39 5.63 -3.91
C SER A 187 15.17 4.83 -2.62
N ARG A 188 14.29 5.29 -1.71
CA ARG A 188 13.92 4.50 -0.52
C ARG A 188 13.20 3.20 -0.90
N GLY A 189 12.38 3.24 -1.95
CA GLY A 189 11.79 2.03 -2.53
C GLY A 189 12.86 1.03 -2.99
N ARG A 190 13.94 1.50 -3.64
CA ARG A 190 15.05 0.64 -4.09
C ARG A 190 15.85 0.07 -2.92
N GLU A 191 16.10 0.86 -1.89
CA GLU A 191 16.73 0.41 -0.64
C GLU A 191 15.92 -0.71 0.02
N ILE A 192 14.59 -0.57 0.06
CA ILE A 192 13.70 -1.63 0.57
C ILE A 192 13.84 -2.91 -0.28
N LEU A 193 13.83 -2.81 -1.62
CA LEU A 193 14.00 -3.98 -2.49
C LEU A 193 15.38 -4.65 -2.32
N GLN A 194 16.43 -3.86 -2.10
CA GLN A 194 17.75 -4.36 -1.80
C GLN A 194 17.76 -5.15 -0.48
N GLN A 195 17.20 -4.60 0.59
CA GLN A 195 17.10 -5.29 1.89
C GLN A 195 16.32 -6.60 1.78
N VAL A 196 15.22 -6.60 1.03
CA VAL A 196 14.43 -7.81 0.75
C VAL A 196 15.28 -8.85 0.02
N GLN A 197 16.04 -8.44 -1.01
CA GLN A 197 16.93 -9.34 -1.74
C GLN A 197 18.02 -9.93 -0.83
N GLU A 198 18.68 -9.11 -0.02
CA GLU A 198 19.74 -9.53 0.90
C GLU A 198 19.23 -10.59 1.88
N ILE A 199 18.03 -10.39 2.42
CA ILE A 199 17.38 -11.38 3.29
C ILE A 199 17.12 -12.67 2.50
N ILE A 200 16.48 -12.60 1.33
CA ILE A 200 16.06 -13.79 0.58
C ILE A 200 17.26 -14.63 0.10
N LYS A 201 18.35 -13.98 -0.34
CA LYS A 201 19.56 -14.66 -0.83
C LYS A 201 20.51 -15.11 0.28
N GLY A 202 20.37 -14.55 1.48
CA GLY A 202 21.19 -14.88 2.63
C GLY A 202 20.87 -16.25 3.24
N GLU A 203 21.61 -16.58 4.29
CA GLU A 203 21.31 -17.75 5.12
C GLU A 203 19.97 -17.57 5.84
N LYS A 204 19.31 -18.69 6.14
CA LYS A 204 18.03 -18.72 6.86
C LYS A 204 18.17 -17.98 8.20
N PRO A 205 17.47 -16.84 8.41
CA PRO A 205 17.62 -16.07 9.63
C PRO A 205 17.18 -16.85 10.89
N ALA A 206 17.80 -16.50 12.02
CA ALA A 206 17.42 -17.02 13.32
C ALA A 206 15.97 -16.61 13.70
N VAL A 207 15.42 -17.31 14.68
CA VAL A 207 14.08 -17.01 15.23
C VAL A 207 14.04 -15.59 15.75
N HIS A 208 13.07 -14.82 15.28
CA HIS A 208 12.83 -13.49 15.81
C HIS A 208 11.99 -13.59 17.09
N SER A 209 12.57 -13.23 18.23
CA SER A 209 11.97 -13.44 19.56
C SER A 209 10.67 -12.67 19.80
N GLN A 210 10.43 -11.57 19.09
CA GLN A 210 9.18 -10.80 19.16
C GLN A 210 8.18 -11.19 18.06
N CYS A 211 8.55 -12.12 17.16
CA CYS A 211 7.63 -12.58 16.13
C CYS A 211 6.79 -13.75 16.65
N GLU A 212 5.50 -13.49 16.88
CA GLU A 212 4.54 -14.51 17.34
C GLU A 212 4.51 -15.73 16.42
N TYR A 213 4.63 -15.53 15.11
CA TYR A 213 4.66 -16.63 14.13
C TYR A 213 5.91 -17.51 14.25
N CYS A 214 7.08 -16.89 14.43
CA CYS A 214 8.31 -17.65 14.64
C CYS A 214 8.23 -18.43 15.95
N ARG A 215 7.78 -17.79 17.03
CA ARG A 215 7.58 -18.45 18.32
C ARG A 215 6.61 -19.62 18.20
N TYR A 216 5.43 -19.41 17.64
CA TYR A 216 4.43 -20.46 17.48
C TYR A 216 4.98 -21.68 16.72
N ARG A 217 5.70 -21.45 15.61
CA ARG A 217 6.33 -22.52 14.85
C ARG A 217 7.47 -23.23 15.59
N GLU A 218 8.26 -22.49 16.38
CA GLU A 218 9.33 -23.09 17.17
C GLU A 218 8.76 -24.01 18.26
N PHE A 219 7.69 -23.58 18.93
CA PHE A 219 7.09 -24.31 20.04
C PHE A 219 6.19 -25.47 19.61
N TYR A 220 5.54 -25.38 18.44
CA TYR A 220 4.51 -26.35 18.00
C TYR A 220 4.70 -26.92 16.59
N GLY A 221 5.69 -26.43 15.83
CA GLY A 221 5.91 -26.79 14.42
C GLY A 221 6.97 -27.85 14.18
N SER A 222 7.54 -28.44 15.23
CA SER A 222 8.47 -29.58 15.14
C SER A 222 7.71 -30.89 15.27
N ASN A 223 7.23 -31.42 14.15
CA ASN A 223 6.92 -32.84 13.95
C ASN A 223 7.62 -33.32 12.69
#